data_AF-A0A318Y6B5-F1
#
_entry.id   AF-A0A318Y6B5-F1
#
_cell.length_a   1.000
_cell.length_b   1.000
_cell.length_c   1.000
_cell.angle_alpha   90.00
_cell.angle_beta   90.00
_cell.angle_gamma   90.00
#
_symmetry.space_group_name_H-M   'P 1'
#
loop_
_entity.id
_entity.type
_entity.pdbx_description
1 polymer ?
#
loop_
_entity_poly.entity_id
_entity_poly.type
_entity_poly.pdbx_seq_one_letter_code
_entity_poly.pdbx_strand_id
1 'polypeptide(L)'
;MSSQSPLPQPTKNVVLDTTSLPPSSSASVWDRISKWVSENKALVYTIAGVAVVVTSAGVVYYLSDSGRTTPAPSTEKKKSKNQRRKEKKKAEEEKKAKAASVQEEPAAKKTEEASEELPEVDEESVAQLSEETRKAYAAKLKAAGNKAYGSKDYNNAIELYGKAILCKPDPVFYSNRAACYNVLSEWEKVVEDTSAALAMDSEYVKALNRRAIAYEHLEKFSEALLDFTASCIIDGFSNEISRVALERLLKKVAERKGKAIIEAKGKKLPSPTFVSNYLQSFRPQALPEGLDESADLSDDSGKGQLRKGLLAMALKTGDGYEEAASAFEKALELGDLGEYEALALNLRATFTYLEGNAQAALLDLNKSVELQPSLVQSYIKRASLHLELGNKDAAADDFELAITHNKDDPDIYYHRAQLHFILGEFAEAAKDYQKSIDLDRTFIYSHIQLGVTQYKMGSVASAMATFRRSVKNFEEVPDVYNYYGELLLDQQNFSEAIEKFDKAVEMEKQSKPMGINVLPLINKALALFQWKHDFQEAENLCQKALIIDPECDIAVGTMAQLLLQQGKVSQALKYFERAAELARTEAEIINAISYAEATRTQLEVQEKYPQLAARLQGMGAGFAPPPSL
;
A
#
# COMPACT_ATOMS: atom_id res chain seq x y z
N MET A 1 74.70 -5.11 19.78
CA MET A 1 74.11 -6.03 18.78
C MET A 1 72.90 -6.66 19.44
N SER A 2 71.71 -6.20 19.05
CA SER A 2 70.48 -6.34 19.83
C SER A 2 69.75 -7.65 19.51
N SER A 3 69.42 -8.39 20.57
CA SER A 3 68.76 -9.69 20.57
C SER A 3 67.28 -9.60 20.17
N GLN A 4 66.88 -10.29 19.10
CA GLN A 4 65.47 -10.52 18.75
C GLN A 4 65.03 -11.92 19.22
N SER A 5 64.03 -11.95 20.10
CA SER A 5 63.34 -13.17 20.54
C SER A 5 62.14 -13.47 19.62
N PRO A 6 61.83 -14.76 19.36
CA PRO A 6 60.77 -15.18 18.43
C PRO A 6 59.35 -15.06 19.00
N LEU A 7 58.40 -14.71 18.11
CA LEU A 7 56.98 -14.48 18.37
C LEU A 7 56.20 -15.80 18.71
N PRO A 8 55.19 -15.74 19.59
CA PRO A 8 54.41 -16.90 20.04
C PRO A 8 53.27 -17.31 19.08
N GLN A 9 53.00 -18.61 19.02
CA GLN A 9 51.94 -19.26 18.23
C GLN A 9 50.52 -19.02 18.80
N PRO A 10 49.47 -19.00 17.95
CA PRO A 10 48.10 -18.73 18.36
C PRO A 10 47.46 -19.89 19.13
N THR A 11 46.65 -19.53 20.12
CA THR A 11 45.96 -20.38 21.08
C THR A 11 44.78 -21.17 20.49
N LYS A 12 44.53 -22.35 21.07
CA LYS A 12 43.46 -23.30 20.74
C LYS A 12 42.07 -22.68 20.95
N ASN A 13 41.18 -22.84 19.97
CA ASN A 13 39.77 -22.45 20.02
C ASN A 13 39.01 -23.25 21.11
N VAL A 14 38.31 -22.52 21.97
CA VAL A 14 37.32 -23.05 22.92
C VAL A 14 36.02 -23.28 22.16
N VAL A 15 35.51 -24.52 22.20
CA VAL A 15 34.18 -24.88 21.69
C VAL A 15 33.14 -24.42 22.71
N LEU A 16 32.30 -23.46 22.34
CA LEU A 16 31.10 -23.09 23.10
C LEU A 16 29.91 -23.92 22.61
N ASP A 17 29.29 -24.62 23.56
CA ASP A 17 28.09 -25.44 23.37
C ASP A 17 26.86 -24.53 23.14
N THR A 18 26.28 -24.58 21.94
CA THR A 18 25.15 -23.74 21.50
C THR A 18 23.78 -24.39 21.69
N THR A 19 23.68 -25.47 22.47
CA THR A 19 22.45 -26.27 22.59
C THR A 19 21.32 -25.64 23.45
N SER A 20 21.42 -24.36 23.85
CA SER A 20 20.39 -23.69 24.67
C SER A 20 19.93 -22.31 24.20
N LEU A 21 20.24 -21.91 22.96
CA LEU A 21 19.66 -20.69 22.38
C LEU A 21 18.35 -21.04 21.64
N PRO A 22 17.21 -20.43 21.99
CA PRO A 22 15.99 -20.58 21.18
C PRO A 22 16.29 -20.05 19.77
N PRO A 23 15.83 -20.74 18.70
CA PRO A 23 16.05 -20.26 17.35
C PRO A 23 15.40 -18.88 17.20
N SER A 24 16.20 -17.90 16.82
CA SER A 24 15.74 -16.56 16.46
C SER A 24 14.81 -16.66 15.25
N SER A 25 13.52 -16.87 15.48
CA SER A 25 12.49 -16.70 14.47
C SER A 25 12.24 -15.21 14.29
N SER A 26 13.14 -14.52 13.59
CA SER A 26 12.82 -13.22 13.03
C SER A 26 11.92 -13.45 11.82
N ALA A 27 10.60 -13.48 12.04
CA ALA A 27 9.64 -13.39 10.95
C ALA A 27 9.96 -12.10 10.18
N SER A 28 10.37 -12.27 8.93
CA SER A 28 10.82 -11.18 8.08
C SER A 28 9.63 -10.30 7.71
N VAL A 29 9.90 -9.08 7.24
CA VAL A 29 8.89 -8.17 6.71
C VAL A 29 8.01 -8.86 5.63
N TRP A 30 8.57 -9.86 4.93
CA TRP A 30 7.89 -10.70 3.95
C TRP A 30 6.81 -11.62 4.52
N ASP A 31 7.01 -12.18 5.73
CA ASP A 31 6.02 -13.03 6.39
C ASP A 31 4.75 -12.25 6.77
N ARG A 32 4.85 -10.92 6.88
CA ARG A 32 3.75 -10.01 7.23
C ARG A 32 3.01 -9.50 5.99
N ILE A 33 3.72 -9.31 4.88
CA ILE A 33 3.15 -8.98 3.56
C ILE A 33 2.36 -10.19 3.00
N SER A 34 2.91 -11.40 3.13
CA SER A 34 2.24 -12.65 2.75
C SER A 34 0.90 -12.85 3.49
N LYS A 35 0.82 -12.41 4.75
CA LYS A 35 -0.41 -12.45 5.56
C LYS A 35 -1.48 -11.47 5.06
N TRP A 36 -1.11 -10.24 4.70
CA TRP A 36 -2.04 -9.23 4.15
C TRP A 36 -2.59 -9.65 2.77
N VAL A 37 -1.73 -10.19 1.90
CA VAL A 37 -2.12 -10.77 0.59
C VAL A 37 -3.09 -11.96 0.76
N SER A 38 -2.91 -12.74 1.83
CA SER A 38 -3.81 -13.84 2.16
C SER A 38 -5.16 -13.41 2.75
N GLU A 39 -5.23 -12.21 3.36
CA GLU A 39 -6.41 -11.66 4.03
C GLU A 39 -7.25 -10.75 3.09
N ASN A 40 -6.63 -10.15 2.07
CA ASN A 40 -7.27 -9.26 1.08
C ASN A 40 -7.26 -9.83 -0.35
N LYS A 41 -7.51 -11.13 -0.49
CA LYS A 41 -7.46 -11.84 -1.79
C LYS A 41 -8.28 -11.15 -2.88
N ALA A 42 -9.48 -10.65 -2.57
CA ALA A 42 -10.36 -9.97 -3.52
C ALA A 42 -9.81 -8.62 -4.06
N LEU A 43 -9.08 -7.86 -3.24
CA LEU A 43 -8.50 -6.56 -3.60
C LEU A 43 -7.16 -6.71 -4.32
N VAL A 44 -6.43 -7.79 -4.03
CA VAL A 44 -5.26 -8.20 -4.81
C VAL A 44 -5.70 -8.69 -6.18
N TYR A 45 -6.89 -9.29 -6.35
CA TYR A 45 -7.40 -9.74 -7.65
C TYR A 45 -7.77 -8.60 -8.62
N THR A 46 -8.13 -7.41 -8.13
CA THR A 46 -8.41 -6.23 -8.97
C THR A 46 -7.12 -5.61 -9.53
N ILE A 47 -6.07 -5.57 -8.70
CA ILE A 47 -4.75 -5.09 -9.07
C ILE A 47 -4.02 -6.16 -9.90
N ALA A 48 -4.17 -7.44 -9.54
CA ALA A 48 -3.51 -8.57 -10.20
C ALA A 48 -4.16 -8.94 -11.55
N GLY A 49 -5.48 -8.80 -11.71
CA GLY A 49 -6.20 -9.12 -12.94
C GLY A 49 -5.62 -8.47 -14.20
N VAL A 50 -5.06 -7.26 -14.05
CA VAL A 50 -4.42 -6.54 -15.16
C VAL A 50 -2.95 -6.19 -14.90
N ALA A 51 -2.50 -5.94 -13.66
CA ALA A 51 -1.07 -5.71 -13.42
C ALA A 51 -0.22 -6.98 -13.54
N VAL A 52 -0.77 -8.19 -13.32
CA VAL A 52 -0.06 -9.47 -13.61
C VAL A 52 0.12 -9.69 -15.11
N VAL A 53 -0.83 -9.18 -15.89
CA VAL A 53 -0.98 -9.56 -17.30
C VAL A 53 -0.14 -8.69 -18.23
N VAL A 54 0.34 -7.55 -17.71
CA VAL A 54 0.78 -6.47 -18.58
C VAL A 54 2.11 -5.83 -18.18
N THR A 55 2.37 -5.54 -16.90
CA THR A 55 3.50 -4.66 -16.53
C THR A 55 4.61 -5.28 -15.69
N SER A 56 4.58 -6.56 -15.34
CA SER A 56 5.76 -7.35 -14.95
C SER A 56 5.32 -8.61 -14.21
N ALA A 57 5.98 -9.72 -14.51
CA ALA A 57 6.01 -10.82 -13.56
C ALA A 57 6.64 -10.33 -12.25
N GLY A 58 7.59 -9.38 -12.29
CA GLY A 58 8.20 -8.71 -11.15
C GLY A 58 7.27 -8.09 -10.09
N VAL A 59 6.28 -7.27 -10.46
CA VAL A 59 5.38 -6.62 -9.47
C VAL A 59 4.49 -7.63 -8.76
N VAL A 60 4.05 -8.69 -9.45
CA VAL A 60 3.24 -9.77 -8.85
C VAL A 60 4.11 -10.80 -8.17
N TYR A 61 5.30 -11.05 -8.67
CA TYR A 61 6.25 -11.98 -8.08
C TYR A 61 6.64 -11.51 -6.68
N TYR A 62 6.85 -10.20 -6.51
CA TYR A 62 7.10 -9.56 -5.22
C TYR A 62 5.88 -9.50 -4.28
N LEU A 63 4.65 -9.60 -4.81
CA LEU A 63 3.42 -9.58 -4.01
C LEU A 63 2.86 -11.00 -3.73
N SER A 64 3.35 -12.07 -4.37
CA SER A 64 2.71 -13.40 -4.33
C SER A 64 3.58 -14.55 -3.81
N ASP A 65 4.78 -14.30 -3.27
CA ASP A 65 5.57 -15.38 -2.66
C ASP A 65 4.97 -15.83 -1.32
N SER A 66 4.08 -16.81 -1.37
CA SER A 66 3.64 -17.60 -0.22
C SER A 66 4.56 -18.81 -0.07
N GLY A 67 5.56 -18.68 0.81
CA GLY A 67 6.52 -19.73 1.10
C GLY A 67 5.89 -21.02 1.66
N ARG A 68 6.27 -22.13 1.02
CA ARG A 68 6.37 -23.53 1.48
C ARG A 68 5.74 -23.87 2.84
N THR A 69 4.62 -24.58 2.81
CA THR A 69 4.10 -25.34 3.96
C THR A 69 4.85 -26.67 4.12
N THR A 70 5.51 -26.84 5.27
CA THR A 70 5.88 -28.17 5.79
C THR A 70 4.69 -28.75 6.58
N PRO A 71 4.54 -30.09 6.65
CA PRO A 71 3.30 -30.70 7.11
C PRO A 71 3.11 -30.56 8.62
N ALA A 72 1.88 -30.24 9.02
CA ALA A 72 1.47 -30.02 10.40
C ALA A 72 1.72 -31.23 11.32
N PRO A 73 2.13 -31.03 12.58
CA PRO A 73 1.87 -31.99 13.63
C PRO A 73 0.43 -31.84 14.15
N SER A 74 -0.16 -32.99 14.41
CA SER A 74 -1.55 -33.25 14.72
C SER A 74 -2.06 -32.71 16.08
N THR A 75 -3.31 -32.25 16.04
CA THR A 75 -4.36 -32.32 17.10
C THR A 75 -4.11 -31.62 18.45
N GLU A 76 -4.61 -30.39 18.60
CA GLU A 76 -5.07 -29.87 19.88
C GLU A 76 -6.58 -30.10 20.07
N LYS A 77 -6.93 -30.75 21.20
CA LYS A 77 -8.29 -31.05 21.61
C LYS A 77 -9.06 -29.77 21.97
N LYS A 78 -10.18 -29.50 21.29
CA LYS A 78 -11.18 -28.50 21.70
C LYS A 78 -11.71 -28.81 23.12
N LYS A 79 -11.47 -27.93 24.08
CA LYS A 79 -12.05 -27.99 25.43
C LYS A 79 -13.56 -27.72 25.39
N SER A 80 -14.32 -28.49 26.17
CA SER A 80 -15.79 -28.48 26.15
C SER A 80 -16.40 -27.30 26.92
N LYS A 81 -17.62 -26.94 26.51
CA LYS A 81 -18.47 -25.84 27.03
C LYS A 81 -18.67 -25.88 28.57
N ASN A 82 -18.40 -27.00 29.22
CA ASN A 82 -18.52 -27.17 30.67
C ASN A 82 -17.28 -26.70 31.46
N GLN A 83 -16.09 -26.64 30.84
CA GLN A 83 -14.87 -26.12 31.49
C GLN A 83 -14.90 -24.58 31.59
N ARG A 84 -15.36 -23.90 30.52
CA ARG A 84 -15.55 -22.43 30.52
C ARG A 84 -16.54 -21.93 31.59
N ARG A 85 -17.52 -22.76 31.97
CA ARG A 85 -18.51 -22.43 33.01
C ARG A 85 -17.98 -22.62 34.44
N LYS A 86 -17.00 -23.52 34.63
CA LYS A 86 -16.31 -23.73 35.92
C LYS A 86 -15.25 -22.66 36.21
N GLU A 87 -14.55 -22.17 35.19
CA GLU A 87 -13.57 -21.09 35.33
C GLU A 87 -14.25 -19.72 35.57
N LYS A 88 -15.42 -19.47 34.96
CA LYS A 88 -16.20 -18.25 35.22
C LYS A 88 -16.74 -18.18 36.66
N LYS A 89 -17.09 -19.33 37.25
CA LYS A 89 -17.48 -19.42 38.68
C LYS A 89 -16.31 -19.25 39.64
N LYS A 90 -15.13 -19.78 39.32
CA LYS A 90 -13.91 -19.56 40.12
C LYS A 90 -13.44 -18.10 40.10
N ALA A 91 -13.57 -17.41 38.96
CA ALA A 91 -13.23 -15.99 38.85
C ALA A 91 -14.22 -15.05 39.59
N GLU A 92 -15.48 -15.46 39.74
CA GLU A 92 -16.47 -14.74 40.57
C GLU A 92 -16.28 -15.01 42.07
N GLU A 93 -15.85 -16.22 42.46
CA GLU A 93 -15.52 -16.55 43.85
C GLU A 93 -14.21 -15.88 44.31
N GLU A 94 -13.19 -15.75 43.46
CA GLU A 94 -11.97 -14.99 43.77
C GLU A 94 -12.19 -13.47 43.86
N LYS A 95 -13.18 -12.93 43.11
CA LYS A 95 -13.59 -11.52 43.24
C LYS A 95 -14.41 -11.26 44.50
N LYS A 96 -15.15 -12.26 45.01
CA LYS A 96 -15.85 -12.17 46.31
C LYS A 96 -14.93 -12.38 47.51
N ALA A 97 -13.89 -13.21 47.38
CA ALA A 97 -12.91 -13.44 48.45
C ALA A 97 -11.97 -12.25 48.70
N LYS A 98 -11.68 -11.42 47.68
CA LYS A 98 -10.88 -10.18 47.84
C LYS A 98 -11.66 -8.98 48.38
N ALA A 99 -12.98 -9.08 48.53
CA ALA A 99 -13.82 -8.03 49.09
C ALA A 99 -14.12 -8.21 50.59
N ALA A 100 -13.60 -9.27 51.23
CA ALA A 100 -14.02 -9.69 52.58
C ALA A 100 -12.86 -9.84 53.59
N SER A 101 -11.80 -9.04 53.48
CA SER A 101 -10.74 -9.01 54.52
C SER A 101 -10.23 -7.61 54.80
N VAL A 102 -10.98 -6.84 55.59
CA VAL A 102 -10.40 -5.86 56.52
C VAL A 102 -11.18 -5.97 57.83
N GLN A 103 -10.50 -6.41 58.89
CA GLN A 103 -11.00 -6.50 60.25
C GLN A 103 -11.13 -5.11 60.88
N GLU A 104 -12.23 -4.90 61.60
CA GLU A 104 -12.44 -3.78 62.52
C GLU A 104 -11.71 -4.00 63.84
N GLU A 105 -10.94 -3.00 64.29
CA GLU A 105 -10.71 -2.64 65.70
C GLU A 105 -9.96 -1.29 65.79
N PRO A 106 -10.03 -0.55 66.91
CA PRO A 106 -11.19 0.16 67.43
C PRO A 106 -11.08 1.68 67.20
N ALA A 107 -12.20 2.36 67.44
CA ALA A 107 -12.40 3.81 67.30
C ALA A 107 -11.25 4.67 67.87
N ALA A 108 -10.42 5.19 66.97
CA ALA A 108 -9.56 6.33 67.23
C ALA A 108 -10.36 7.63 66.95
N LYS A 109 -10.22 8.56 67.88
CA LYS A 109 -10.88 9.87 67.95
C LYS A 109 -10.98 10.56 66.58
N LYS A 110 -12.15 11.19 66.37
CA LYS A 110 -12.32 12.34 65.47
C LYS A 110 -11.17 13.33 65.71
N THR A 111 -10.23 13.40 64.79
CA THR A 111 -9.47 14.62 64.54
C THR A 111 -10.26 15.36 63.48
N GLU A 112 -10.80 16.51 63.85
CA GLU A 112 -11.29 17.51 62.90
C GLU A 112 -10.21 17.72 61.84
N GLU A 113 -10.48 17.33 60.59
CA GLU A 113 -9.72 17.84 59.46
C GLU A 113 -10.01 19.33 59.41
N ALA A 114 -9.08 20.13 59.93
CA ALA A 114 -9.03 21.55 59.65
C ALA A 114 -9.17 21.72 58.14
N SER A 115 -10.18 22.47 57.70
CA SER A 115 -10.24 22.97 56.35
C SER A 115 -8.97 23.79 56.12
N GLU A 116 -7.93 23.20 55.54
CA GLU A 116 -6.77 23.95 55.09
C GLU A 116 -7.31 24.97 54.08
N GLU A 117 -7.37 26.24 54.49
CA GLU A 117 -7.76 27.34 53.61
C GLU A 117 -6.84 27.32 52.39
N LEU A 118 -7.45 27.13 51.22
CA LEU A 118 -6.73 27.18 49.95
C LEU A 118 -6.31 28.62 49.70
N PRO A 119 -5.08 28.85 49.22
CA PRO A 119 -4.62 30.20 48.95
C PRO A 119 -5.46 30.82 47.84
N GLU A 120 -6.09 31.97 48.13
CA GLU A 120 -6.68 32.81 47.09
C GLU A 120 -5.59 33.60 46.39
N VAL A 121 -5.59 33.51 45.06
CA VAL A 121 -4.56 34.09 44.20
C VAL A 121 -5.19 34.65 42.94
N ASP A 122 -4.71 35.81 42.54
CA ASP A 122 -4.98 36.53 41.31
C ASP A 122 -3.67 37.05 40.72
N GLU A 123 -3.71 37.74 39.57
CA GLU A 123 -2.49 38.21 38.90
C GLU A 123 -1.69 39.21 39.75
N GLU A 124 -2.37 40.10 40.50
CA GLU A 124 -1.74 41.15 41.30
C GLU A 124 -1.09 40.59 42.56
N SER A 125 -1.81 39.75 43.30
CA SER A 125 -1.31 39.11 44.52
C SER A 125 -0.12 38.21 44.23
N VAL A 126 -0.16 37.46 43.13
CA VAL A 126 0.93 36.55 42.73
C VAL A 126 2.20 37.30 42.35
N ALA A 127 2.09 38.51 41.79
CA ALA A 127 3.24 39.35 41.46
C ALA A 127 4.02 39.83 42.71
N GLN A 128 3.35 39.88 43.87
CA GLN A 128 3.93 40.33 45.14
C GLN A 128 4.50 39.17 45.99
N LEU A 129 4.25 37.92 45.59
CA LEU A 129 4.72 36.74 46.32
C LEU A 129 6.16 36.37 45.98
N SER A 130 6.91 35.87 46.97
CA SER A 130 8.22 35.28 46.73
C SER A 130 8.10 34.00 45.88
N GLU A 131 9.15 33.67 45.14
CA GLU A 131 9.18 32.48 44.27
C GLU A 131 8.92 31.18 45.05
N GLU A 132 9.46 31.07 46.27
CA GLU A 132 9.22 29.93 47.16
C GLU A 132 7.74 29.82 47.56
N THR A 133 7.09 30.95 47.86
CA THR A 133 5.68 30.99 48.22
C THR A 133 4.80 30.63 47.02
N ARG A 134 5.12 31.17 45.83
CA ARG A 134 4.45 30.81 44.57
C ARG A 134 4.53 29.30 44.29
N LYS A 135 5.70 28.70 44.49
CA LYS A 135 5.90 27.26 44.31
C LYS A 135 5.10 26.42 45.32
N ALA A 136 5.07 26.83 46.59
CA ALA A 136 4.29 26.16 47.62
C ALA A 136 2.78 26.26 47.36
N TYR A 137 2.30 27.44 46.96
CA TYR A 137 0.89 27.68 46.64
C TYR A 137 0.47 26.87 45.41
N ALA A 138 1.27 26.89 44.34
CA ALA A 138 1.01 26.09 43.15
C ALA A 138 0.89 24.59 43.47
N ALA A 139 1.76 24.05 44.34
CA ALA A 139 1.71 22.65 44.75
C ALA A 139 0.42 22.31 45.53
N LYS A 140 0.00 23.17 46.47
CA LYS A 140 -1.25 23.03 47.22
C LYS A 140 -2.48 23.09 46.30
N LEU A 141 -2.53 24.09 45.42
CA LEU A 141 -3.62 24.28 44.46
C LEU A 141 -3.73 23.11 43.49
N LYS A 142 -2.60 22.57 43.01
CA LYS A 142 -2.58 21.34 42.19
C LYS A 142 -3.15 20.15 42.96
N ALA A 143 -2.78 19.97 44.23
CA ALA A 143 -3.28 18.86 45.04
C ALA A 143 -4.81 18.96 45.26
N ALA A 144 -5.31 20.18 45.53
CA ALA A 144 -6.73 20.46 45.61
C ALA A 144 -7.46 20.19 44.28
N GLY A 145 -6.88 20.65 43.16
CA GLY A 145 -7.39 20.37 41.82
C GLY A 145 -7.45 18.88 41.50
N ASN A 146 -6.45 18.10 41.90
CA ASN A 146 -6.46 16.64 41.75
C ASN A 146 -7.60 16.00 42.57
N LYS A 147 -7.86 16.49 43.79
CA LYS A 147 -8.97 16.03 44.64
C LYS A 147 -10.32 16.35 43.99
N ALA A 148 -10.49 17.58 43.49
CA ALA A 148 -11.69 17.99 42.77
C ALA A 148 -11.93 17.16 41.50
N TYR A 149 -10.87 16.89 40.72
CA TYR A 149 -10.92 16.03 39.55
C TYR A 149 -11.37 14.60 39.90
N GLY A 150 -10.81 14.02 40.97
CA GLY A 150 -11.21 12.69 41.47
C GLY A 150 -12.68 12.63 41.92
N SER A 151 -13.19 13.73 42.45
CA SER A 151 -14.62 13.90 42.81
C SER A 151 -15.52 14.21 41.60
N LYS A 152 -14.98 14.26 40.38
CA LYS A 152 -15.66 14.64 39.13
C LYS A 152 -16.18 16.09 39.11
N ASP A 153 -15.67 16.93 40.00
CA ASP A 153 -15.95 18.37 40.01
C ASP A 153 -14.96 19.09 39.08
N TYR A 154 -15.19 18.95 37.78
CA TYR A 154 -14.24 19.39 36.75
C TYR A 154 -14.11 20.91 36.66
N ASN A 155 -15.18 21.67 36.89
CA ASN A 155 -15.16 23.13 36.84
C ASN A 155 -14.30 23.71 37.97
N ASN A 156 -14.48 23.22 39.19
CA ASN A 156 -13.64 23.59 40.32
C ASN A 156 -12.18 23.16 40.11
N ALA A 157 -11.96 21.94 39.58
CA ALA A 157 -10.62 21.50 39.23
C ALA A 157 -9.94 22.43 38.21
N ILE A 158 -10.67 22.89 37.18
CA ILE A 158 -10.18 23.85 36.18
C ILE A 158 -9.75 25.16 36.84
N GLU A 159 -10.56 25.71 37.73
CA GLU A 159 -10.26 26.94 38.45
C GLU A 159 -8.99 26.77 39.31
N LEU A 160 -8.91 25.68 40.08
CA LEU A 160 -7.77 25.37 40.95
C LEU A 160 -6.48 25.17 40.17
N TYR A 161 -6.51 24.48 39.02
CA TYR A 161 -5.35 24.38 38.14
C TYR A 161 -5.01 25.72 37.49
N GLY A 162 -6.00 26.54 37.14
CA GLY A 162 -5.79 27.90 36.64
C GLY A 162 -5.04 28.77 37.65
N LYS A 163 -5.46 28.74 38.91
CA LYS A 163 -4.77 29.40 40.03
C LYS A 163 -3.35 28.85 40.23
N ALA A 164 -3.16 27.52 40.12
CA ALA A 164 -1.83 26.92 40.20
C ALA A 164 -0.90 27.40 39.07
N ILE A 165 -1.42 27.53 37.84
CA ILE A 165 -0.70 28.06 36.67
C ILE A 165 -0.32 29.53 36.87
N LEU A 166 -1.22 30.37 37.40
CA LEU A 166 -0.92 31.77 37.75
C LEU A 166 0.26 31.83 38.73
N CYS A 167 0.21 31.04 39.80
CA CYS A 167 1.33 30.96 40.76
C CYS A 167 2.62 30.53 40.06
N LYS A 168 2.61 29.45 39.29
CA LYS A 168 3.78 28.95 38.57
C LYS A 168 3.35 28.19 37.31
N PRO A 169 3.67 28.69 36.11
CA PRO A 169 3.46 27.92 34.88
C PRO A 169 4.26 26.61 34.91
N ASP A 170 3.59 25.49 34.67
CA ASP A 170 4.20 24.15 34.69
C ASP A 170 3.42 23.24 33.73
N PRO A 171 4.10 22.44 32.87
CA PRO A 171 3.43 21.59 31.88
C PRO A 171 2.44 20.61 32.51
N VAL A 172 2.69 20.15 33.75
CA VAL A 172 1.78 19.24 34.46
C VAL A 172 0.46 19.93 34.79
N PHE A 173 0.47 21.21 35.16
CA PHE A 173 -0.75 21.94 35.54
C PHE A 173 -1.62 22.20 34.31
N TYR A 174 -1.01 22.61 33.19
CA TYR A 174 -1.70 22.72 31.91
C TYR A 174 -2.29 21.39 31.45
N SER A 175 -1.53 20.28 31.49
CA SER A 175 -2.05 18.96 31.10
C SER A 175 -3.17 18.44 32.01
N ASN A 176 -3.10 18.75 33.31
CA ASN A 176 -4.17 18.42 34.25
C ASN A 176 -5.45 19.24 33.98
N ARG A 177 -5.33 20.53 33.67
CA ARG A 177 -6.48 21.37 33.28
C ARG A 177 -7.07 20.94 31.94
N ALA A 178 -6.23 20.62 30.96
CA ALA A 178 -6.64 19.99 29.70
C ALA A 178 -7.38 18.66 29.91
N ALA A 179 -7.02 17.89 30.94
CA ALA A 179 -7.74 16.66 31.27
C ALA A 179 -9.19 16.91 31.69
N CYS A 180 -9.47 18.02 32.37
CA CYS A 180 -10.83 18.44 32.70
C CYS A 180 -11.59 18.85 31.43
N TYR A 181 -11.01 19.72 30.62
CA TYR A 181 -11.62 20.17 29.36
C TYR A 181 -11.92 19.00 28.41
N ASN A 182 -11.07 17.99 28.38
CA ASN A 182 -11.28 16.78 27.57
C ASN A 182 -12.54 16.02 28.03
N VAL A 183 -12.76 15.87 29.34
CA VAL A 183 -14.00 15.25 29.86
C VAL A 183 -15.23 16.10 29.56
N LEU A 184 -15.08 17.43 29.58
CA LEU A 184 -16.14 18.38 29.23
C LEU A 184 -16.35 18.55 27.72
N SER A 185 -15.55 17.87 26.88
CA SER A 185 -15.58 17.99 25.41
C SER A 185 -15.30 19.41 24.88
N GLU A 186 -14.55 20.22 25.63
CA GLU A 186 -14.11 21.56 25.21
C GLU A 186 -12.78 21.47 24.43
N TRP A 187 -12.84 20.92 23.22
CA TRP A 187 -11.67 20.47 22.45
C TRP A 187 -10.67 21.59 22.14
N GLU A 188 -11.14 22.79 21.82
CA GLU A 188 -10.27 23.94 21.54
C GLU A 188 -9.43 24.33 22.76
N LYS A 189 -10.02 24.29 23.96
CA LYS A 189 -9.30 24.56 25.21
C LYS A 189 -8.33 23.43 25.57
N VAL A 190 -8.66 22.18 25.23
CA VAL A 190 -7.70 21.07 25.33
C VAL A 190 -6.49 21.36 24.45
N VAL A 191 -6.69 21.78 23.20
CA VAL A 191 -5.60 22.12 22.27
C VAL A 191 -4.76 23.28 22.81
N GLU A 192 -5.39 24.33 23.34
CA GLU A 192 -4.69 25.48 23.94
C GLU A 192 -3.78 25.06 25.10
N ASP A 193 -4.35 24.39 26.12
CA ASP A 193 -3.60 23.99 27.32
C ASP A 193 -2.51 22.96 26.99
N THR A 194 -2.79 21.98 26.14
CA THR A 194 -1.78 21.00 25.74
C THR A 194 -0.68 21.62 24.89
N SER A 195 -0.99 22.62 24.07
CA SER A 195 0.04 23.36 23.32
C SER A 195 0.91 24.21 24.23
N ALA A 196 0.33 24.85 25.25
CA ALA A 196 1.09 25.55 26.28
C ALA A 196 2.01 24.58 27.07
N ALA A 197 1.52 23.38 27.41
CA ALA A 197 2.34 22.35 28.05
C ALA A 197 3.50 21.90 27.15
N LEU A 198 3.25 21.68 25.85
CA LEU A 198 4.25 21.22 24.89
C LEU A 198 5.26 22.29 24.49
N ALA A 199 4.92 23.57 24.63
CA ALA A 199 5.87 24.67 24.50
C ALA A 199 6.90 24.69 25.64
N MET A 200 6.58 24.10 26.81
CA MET A 200 7.47 23.99 27.96
C MET A 200 8.23 22.66 27.99
N ASP A 201 7.53 21.56 27.68
CA ASP A 201 8.09 20.21 27.59
C ASP A 201 7.59 19.53 26.31
N SER A 202 8.40 19.59 25.26
CA SER A 202 8.05 19.06 23.94
C SER A 202 7.94 17.54 23.89
N GLU A 203 8.51 16.82 24.87
CA GLU A 203 8.42 15.35 24.97
C GLU A 203 7.30 14.89 25.90
N TYR A 204 6.39 15.80 26.31
CA TYR A 204 5.35 15.45 27.25
C TYR A 204 4.24 14.58 26.64
N VAL A 205 4.44 13.27 26.68
CA VAL A 205 3.57 12.23 26.08
C VAL A 205 2.09 12.37 26.44
N LYS A 206 1.76 12.77 27.68
CA LYS A 206 0.36 12.97 28.08
C LYS A 206 -0.28 14.15 27.38
N ALA A 207 0.45 15.25 27.19
CA ALA A 207 -0.04 16.42 26.47
C ALA A 207 -0.18 16.11 24.97
N LEU A 208 0.80 15.43 24.36
CA LEU A 208 0.72 14.97 22.96
C LEU A 208 -0.54 14.13 22.72
N ASN A 209 -0.73 13.07 23.51
CA ASN A 209 -1.89 12.18 23.33
C ASN A 209 -3.23 12.91 23.54
N ARG A 210 -3.32 13.83 24.52
CA ARG A 210 -4.53 14.62 24.74
C ARG A 210 -4.81 15.59 23.59
N ARG A 211 -3.78 16.23 23.06
CA ARG A 211 -3.90 17.16 21.92
C ARG A 211 -4.28 16.41 20.65
N ALA A 212 -3.69 15.24 20.42
CA ALA A 212 -4.04 14.38 19.30
C ALA A 212 -5.51 13.95 19.32
N ILE A 213 -6.04 13.56 20.49
CA ILE A 213 -7.45 13.23 20.67
C ILE A 213 -8.34 14.45 20.38
N ALA A 214 -7.98 15.63 20.89
CA ALA A 214 -8.73 16.86 20.63
C ALA A 214 -8.71 17.23 19.14
N TYR A 215 -7.55 17.11 18.46
CA TYR A 215 -7.46 17.29 17.02
C TYR A 215 -8.31 16.31 16.24
N GLU A 216 -8.40 15.05 16.66
CA GLU A 216 -9.30 14.08 16.02
C GLU A 216 -10.78 14.48 16.14
N HIS A 217 -11.21 14.97 17.31
CA HIS A 217 -12.57 15.49 17.50
C HIS A 217 -12.86 16.75 16.69
N LEU A 218 -11.84 17.56 16.42
CA LEU A 218 -11.90 18.76 15.57
C LEU A 218 -11.70 18.44 14.07
N GLU A 219 -11.63 17.16 13.69
CA GLU A 219 -11.37 16.68 12.32
C GLU A 219 -10.04 17.17 11.71
N LYS A 220 -9.09 17.58 12.56
CA LYS A 220 -7.72 17.97 12.24
C LYS A 220 -6.82 16.73 12.21
N PHE A 221 -7.12 15.81 11.30
CA PHE A 221 -6.54 14.46 11.30
C PHE A 221 -5.02 14.46 11.04
N SER A 222 -4.49 15.38 10.24
CA SER A 222 -3.05 15.49 9.98
C SER A 222 -2.30 15.92 11.25
N GLU A 223 -2.84 16.87 12.00
CA GLU A 223 -2.27 17.33 13.26
C GLU A 223 -2.37 16.26 14.35
N ALA A 224 -3.48 15.52 14.39
CA ALA A 224 -3.63 14.36 15.27
C ALA A 224 -2.59 13.26 14.95
N LEU A 225 -2.40 12.99 13.66
CA LEU A 225 -1.42 12.00 13.18
C LEU A 225 0.00 12.37 13.63
N LEU A 226 0.37 13.65 13.51
CA LEU A 226 1.66 14.15 13.94
C LEU A 226 1.91 13.93 15.44
N ASP A 227 0.95 14.30 16.29
CA ASP A 227 1.11 14.19 17.75
C ASP A 227 1.16 12.73 18.22
N PHE A 228 0.34 11.83 17.64
CA PHE A 228 0.44 10.40 17.95
C PHE A 228 1.76 9.80 17.46
N THR A 229 2.26 10.26 16.31
CA THR A 229 3.56 9.82 15.79
C THR A 229 4.70 10.25 16.71
N ALA A 230 4.72 11.51 17.15
CA ALA A 230 5.67 11.99 18.15
C ALA A 230 5.58 11.19 19.46
N SER A 231 4.36 10.91 19.95
CA SER A 231 4.15 10.08 21.14
C SER A 231 4.77 8.68 20.97
N CYS A 232 4.51 8.01 19.84
CA CYS A 232 5.04 6.68 19.58
C CYS A 232 6.58 6.67 19.48
N ILE A 233 7.18 7.72 18.91
CA ILE A 233 8.64 7.83 18.85
C ILE A 233 9.24 7.99 20.25
N ILE A 234 8.61 8.79 21.11
CA ILE A 234 9.09 9.02 22.48
C ILE A 234 9.04 7.73 23.31
N ASP A 235 7.96 6.95 23.19
CA ASP A 235 7.80 5.69 23.94
C ASP A 235 8.39 4.45 23.25
N GLY A 236 9.07 4.62 22.12
CA GLY A 236 9.69 3.52 21.37
C GLY A 236 8.68 2.55 20.76
N PHE A 237 7.48 3.03 20.42
CA PHE A 237 6.34 2.26 19.92
C PHE A 237 5.86 1.18 20.91
N SER A 238 6.09 1.39 22.21
CA SER A 238 5.70 0.44 23.25
C SER A 238 4.23 0.59 23.68
N ASN A 239 3.62 1.75 23.43
CA ASN A 239 2.24 2.03 23.79
C ASN A 239 1.27 1.61 22.68
N GLU A 240 0.58 0.49 22.91
CA GLU A 240 -0.37 -0.05 21.95
C GLU A 240 -1.54 0.89 21.63
N ILE A 241 -1.98 1.70 22.60
CA ILE A 241 -3.11 2.63 22.39
C ILE A 241 -2.73 3.70 21.36
N SER A 242 -1.54 4.30 21.52
CA SER A 242 -1.03 5.31 20.58
C SER A 242 -0.75 4.70 19.20
N ARG A 243 -0.26 3.46 19.14
CA ARG A 243 0.01 2.74 17.89
C ARG A 243 -1.26 2.43 17.10
N VAL A 244 -2.31 1.95 17.77
CA VAL A 244 -3.63 1.70 17.15
C VAL A 244 -4.28 3.03 16.70
N ALA A 245 -4.13 4.09 17.49
CA ALA A 245 -4.64 5.41 17.12
C ALA A 245 -3.95 5.97 15.87
N LEU A 246 -2.62 5.82 15.79
CA LEU A 246 -1.79 6.17 14.64
C LEU A 246 -2.24 5.43 13.37
N GLU A 247 -2.39 4.10 13.44
CA GLU A 247 -2.90 3.27 12.33
C GLU A 247 -4.25 3.78 11.81
N ARG A 248 -5.23 3.89 12.70
CA ARG A 248 -6.56 4.36 12.35
C ARG A 248 -6.55 5.78 11.73
N LEU A 249 -5.72 6.69 12.24
CA LEU A 249 -5.64 8.06 11.73
C LEU A 249 -4.98 8.13 10.35
N LEU A 250 -3.92 7.36 10.13
CA LEU A 250 -3.29 7.25 8.82
C LEU A 250 -4.31 6.80 7.77
N LYS A 251 -5.17 5.82 8.12
CA LYS A 251 -6.27 5.37 7.26
C LYS A 251 -7.24 6.50 6.93
N LYS A 252 -7.73 7.20 7.97
CA LYS A 252 -8.70 8.29 7.79
C LYS A 252 -8.14 9.41 6.91
N VAL A 253 -6.88 9.79 7.11
CA VAL A 253 -6.22 10.82 6.29
C VAL A 253 -6.10 10.33 4.85
N ALA A 254 -5.65 9.08 4.64
CA ALA A 254 -5.50 8.50 3.32
C ALA A 254 -6.84 8.36 2.58
N GLU A 255 -7.90 7.91 3.24
CA GLU A 255 -9.26 7.82 2.67
C GLU A 255 -9.80 9.21 2.29
N ARG A 256 -9.65 10.21 3.18
CA ARG A 256 -10.14 11.57 2.92
C ARG A 256 -9.42 12.22 1.74
N LYS A 257 -8.09 12.12 1.69
CA LYS A 257 -7.29 12.64 0.57
C LYS A 257 -7.50 11.83 -0.70
N GLY A 258 -7.66 10.51 -0.58
CA GLY A 258 -7.88 9.61 -1.71
C GLY A 258 -9.18 9.93 -2.45
N LYS A 259 -10.26 10.17 -1.71
CA LYS A 259 -11.53 10.65 -2.30
C LYS A 259 -11.35 11.94 -3.10
N ALA A 260 -10.63 12.92 -2.55
CA ALA A 260 -10.36 14.17 -3.25
C ALA A 260 -9.53 13.97 -4.54
N ILE A 261 -8.56 13.06 -4.53
CA ILE A 261 -7.78 12.70 -5.73
C ILE A 261 -8.67 12.03 -6.78
N ILE A 262 -9.51 11.07 -6.38
CA ILE A 262 -10.44 10.38 -7.29
C ILE A 262 -11.40 11.37 -7.94
N GLU A 263 -12.01 12.26 -7.15
CA GLU A 263 -12.91 13.31 -7.64
C GLU A 263 -12.20 14.26 -8.61
N ALA A 264 -10.95 14.62 -8.34
CA ALA A 264 -10.16 15.49 -9.20
C ALA A 264 -9.66 14.83 -10.49
N LYS A 265 -9.38 13.52 -10.48
CA LYS A 265 -8.81 12.78 -11.62
C LYS A 265 -9.80 12.64 -12.77
N GLY A 266 -11.08 12.53 -12.48
CA GLY A 266 -12.13 12.39 -13.51
C GLY A 266 -11.94 11.15 -14.38
N LYS A 267 -12.51 11.18 -15.60
CA LYS A 267 -12.28 10.15 -16.63
C LYS A 267 -10.95 10.45 -17.32
N LYS A 268 -9.88 9.76 -16.94
CA LYS A 268 -8.58 9.87 -17.59
C LYS A 268 -7.98 8.49 -17.80
N LEU A 269 -7.42 8.25 -18.98
CA LEU A 269 -6.72 7.01 -19.23
C LEU A 269 -5.42 6.92 -18.39
N PRO A 270 -4.99 5.70 -18.05
CA PRO A 270 -3.69 5.45 -17.45
C PRO A 270 -2.57 5.69 -18.47
N SER A 271 -1.31 5.52 -18.05
CA SER A 271 -0.17 5.83 -18.92
C SER A 271 -0.24 5.08 -20.27
N PRO A 272 0.28 5.67 -21.36
CA PRO A 272 0.28 5.01 -22.66
C PRO A 272 1.02 3.67 -22.65
N THR A 273 2.07 3.54 -21.82
CA THR A 273 2.72 2.25 -21.58
C THR A 273 1.72 1.25 -21.04
N PHE A 274 0.96 1.60 -19.99
CA PHE A 274 -0.03 0.69 -19.43
C PHE A 274 -1.11 0.28 -20.45
N VAL A 275 -1.72 1.25 -21.14
CA VAL A 275 -2.77 0.99 -22.13
C VAL A 275 -2.26 0.07 -23.25
N SER A 276 -1.09 0.37 -23.81
CA SER A 276 -0.45 -0.44 -24.87
C SER A 276 -0.33 -1.89 -24.49
N ASN A 277 0.00 -2.10 -23.23
CA ASN A 277 0.48 -3.33 -22.70
C ASN A 277 -0.76 -4.18 -22.33
N TYR A 278 -1.85 -3.54 -21.87
CA TYR A 278 -3.19 -4.15 -21.76
C TYR A 278 -3.71 -4.61 -23.12
N LEU A 279 -3.67 -3.75 -24.13
CA LEU A 279 -4.17 -4.09 -25.47
C LEU A 279 -3.34 -5.21 -26.11
N GLN A 280 -2.04 -5.29 -25.84
CA GLN A 280 -1.16 -6.36 -26.33
C GLN A 280 -1.40 -7.73 -25.69
N SER A 281 -2.16 -7.78 -24.58
CA SER A 281 -2.59 -9.04 -23.99
C SER A 281 -3.63 -9.77 -24.85
N PHE A 282 -4.24 -9.07 -25.80
CA PHE A 282 -5.12 -9.63 -26.82
C PHE A 282 -4.37 -9.76 -28.14
N ARG A 283 -4.63 -10.83 -28.89
CA ARG A 283 -3.97 -11.02 -30.19
C ARG A 283 -4.43 -9.97 -31.19
N PRO A 284 -3.52 -9.41 -32.01
CA PRO A 284 -3.90 -8.43 -33.03
C PRO A 284 -4.96 -8.97 -33.98
N GLN A 285 -6.00 -8.18 -34.20
CA GLN A 285 -7.05 -8.49 -35.18
C GLN A 285 -6.93 -7.51 -36.36
N ALA A 286 -7.17 -8.00 -37.58
CA ALA A 286 -7.29 -7.14 -38.74
C ALA A 286 -8.50 -6.21 -38.57
N LEU A 287 -8.48 -5.05 -39.24
CA LEU A 287 -9.67 -4.21 -39.33
C LEU A 287 -10.83 -5.04 -39.91
N PRO A 288 -12.05 -4.95 -39.32
CA PRO A 288 -13.21 -5.59 -39.90
C PRO A 288 -13.42 -5.15 -41.34
N GLU A 289 -13.89 -6.07 -42.19
CA GLU A 289 -14.28 -5.75 -43.56
C GLU A 289 -15.25 -4.57 -43.57
N GLY A 290 -15.06 -3.61 -44.47
CA GLY A 290 -15.90 -2.41 -44.53
C GLY A 290 -15.53 -1.29 -43.55
N LEU A 291 -14.56 -1.51 -42.66
CA LEU A 291 -13.93 -0.47 -41.83
C LEU A 291 -12.46 -0.23 -42.20
N ASP A 292 -11.99 -0.76 -43.32
CA ASP A 292 -10.64 -0.49 -43.83
C ASP A 292 -10.50 0.92 -44.45
N GLU A 293 -9.27 1.28 -44.83
CA GLU A 293 -8.94 2.60 -45.39
C GLU A 293 -9.58 2.85 -46.76
N SER A 294 -9.97 1.81 -47.49
CA SER A 294 -10.60 1.93 -48.81
C SER A 294 -12.11 2.19 -48.75
N ALA A 295 -12.74 1.98 -47.58
CA ALA A 295 -14.15 2.23 -47.39
C ALA A 295 -14.47 3.75 -47.43
N ASP A 296 -15.44 4.14 -48.25
CA ASP A 296 -15.95 5.51 -48.31
C ASP A 296 -16.90 5.77 -47.13
N LEU A 297 -16.31 6.06 -45.97
CA LEU A 297 -17.02 6.38 -44.73
C LEU A 297 -16.80 7.85 -44.38
N SER A 298 -17.89 8.57 -44.13
CA SER A 298 -17.84 9.91 -43.57
C SER A 298 -17.29 9.85 -42.14
N ASP A 299 -16.34 10.73 -41.81
CA ASP A 299 -15.80 10.87 -40.45
C ASP A 299 -16.89 11.27 -39.44
N ASP A 300 -18.02 11.83 -39.87
CA ASP A 300 -19.16 12.19 -39.02
C ASP A 300 -20.20 11.07 -38.88
N SER A 301 -19.94 9.88 -39.43
CA SER A 301 -20.78 8.69 -39.25
C SER A 301 -20.30 7.82 -38.07
N GLY A 302 -21.19 7.01 -37.50
CA GLY A 302 -20.80 6.08 -36.43
C GLY A 302 -19.73 5.09 -36.87
N LYS A 303 -19.84 4.53 -38.09
CA LYS A 303 -18.81 3.65 -38.68
C LYS A 303 -17.49 4.38 -38.93
N GLY A 304 -17.54 5.62 -39.40
CA GLY A 304 -16.35 6.47 -39.59
C GLY A 304 -15.62 6.73 -38.28
N GLN A 305 -16.35 7.08 -37.21
CA GLN A 305 -15.78 7.24 -35.87
C GLN A 305 -15.24 5.91 -35.31
N LEU A 306 -15.92 4.78 -35.54
CA LEU A 306 -15.42 3.47 -35.13
C LEU A 306 -14.07 3.15 -35.82
N ARG A 307 -13.97 3.34 -37.14
CA ARG A 307 -12.71 3.19 -37.89
C ARG A 307 -11.64 4.13 -37.35
N LYS A 308 -12.00 5.41 -37.12
CA LYS A 308 -11.09 6.41 -36.56
C LYS A 308 -10.50 5.94 -35.24
N GLY A 309 -11.32 5.41 -34.33
CA GLY A 309 -10.85 4.89 -33.05
C GLY A 309 -9.93 3.68 -33.17
N LEU A 310 -10.24 2.75 -34.08
CA LEU A 310 -9.38 1.60 -34.36
C LEU A 310 -7.99 2.02 -34.88
N LEU A 311 -7.94 2.99 -35.80
CA LEU A 311 -6.70 3.53 -36.35
C LEU A 311 -5.90 4.30 -35.29
N ALA A 312 -6.56 5.15 -34.50
CA ALA A 312 -5.92 5.90 -33.43
C ALA A 312 -5.32 4.98 -32.35
N MET A 313 -6.06 3.91 -31.96
CA MET A 313 -5.57 2.88 -31.05
C MET A 313 -4.34 2.15 -31.60
N ALA A 314 -4.25 1.94 -32.91
CA ALA A 314 -3.11 1.30 -33.56
C ALA A 314 -1.81 2.13 -33.52
N LEU A 315 -1.90 3.46 -33.32
CA LEU A 315 -0.74 4.35 -33.20
C LEU A 315 0.08 4.08 -31.93
N LYS A 316 -0.56 3.53 -30.89
CA LYS A 316 0.05 3.21 -29.59
C LYS A 316 0.69 4.40 -28.88
N THR A 317 0.07 5.57 -28.97
CA THR A 317 0.49 6.81 -28.31
C THR A 317 -0.58 7.28 -27.33
N GLY A 318 -0.21 8.13 -26.37
CA GLY A 318 -1.17 8.71 -25.43
C GLY A 318 -2.32 9.43 -26.15
N ASP A 319 -1.98 10.35 -27.06
CA ASP A 319 -2.97 11.07 -27.88
C ASP A 319 -3.83 10.13 -28.72
N GLY A 320 -3.25 9.05 -29.27
CA GLY A 320 -3.98 8.05 -30.05
C GLY A 320 -4.96 7.24 -29.20
N TYR A 321 -4.63 6.93 -27.94
CA TYR A 321 -5.53 6.26 -27.02
C TYR A 321 -6.68 7.15 -26.56
N GLU A 322 -6.41 8.43 -26.26
CA GLU A 322 -7.44 9.41 -25.93
C GLU A 322 -8.39 9.64 -27.13
N GLU A 323 -7.85 9.74 -28.34
CA GLU A 323 -8.65 9.85 -29.56
C GLU A 323 -9.48 8.59 -29.80
N ALA A 324 -8.92 7.40 -29.54
CA ALA A 324 -9.66 6.14 -29.64
C ALA A 324 -10.84 6.08 -28.67
N ALA A 325 -10.64 6.43 -27.40
CA ALA A 325 -11.70 6.46 -26.40
C ALA A 325 -12.86 7.37 -26.82
N SER A 326 -12.54 8.61 -27.22
CA SER A 326 -13.54 9.59 -27.67
C SER A 326 -14.26 9.14 -28.94
N ALA A 327 -13.53 8.56 -29.91
CA ALA A 327 -14.10 8.10 -31.15
C ALA A 327 -15.07 6.91 -30.94
N PHE A 328 -14.77 5.97 -30.03
CA PHE A 328 -15.68 4.86 -29.71
C PHE A 328 -16.96 5.33 -29.00
N GLU A 329 -16.86 6.32 -28.11
CA GLU A 329 -18.04 6.95 -27.51
C GLU A 329 -18.91 7.62 -28.57
N LYS A 330 -18.30 8.47 -29.41
CA LYS A 330 -18.99 9.19 -30.48
C LYS A 330 -19.60 8.25 -31.53
N ALA A 331 -18.94 7.13 -31.82
CA ALA A 331 -19.46 6.12 -32.74
C ALA A 331 -20.82 5.57 -32.27
N LEU A 332 -20.97 5.30 -30.97
CA LEU A 332 -22.20 4.80 -30.37
C LEU A 332 -23.28 5.90 -30.24
N GLU A 333 -22.88 7.16 -30.02
CA GLU A 333 -23.81 8.30 -30.00
C GLU A 333 -24.43 8.56 -31.37
N LEU A 334 -23.62 8.51 -32.44
CA LEU A 334 -24.07 8.73 -33.81
C LEU A 334 -24.90 7.56 -34.35
N GLY A 335 -24.68 6.34 -33.85
CA GLY A 335 -25.40 5.15 -34.27
C GLY A 335 -25.08 4.71 -35.70
N ASP A 336 -26.03 4.02 -36.35
CA ASP A 336 -25.87 3.44 -37.70
C ASP A 336 -24.64 2.51 -37.84
N LEU A 337 -24.36 1.74 -36.78
CA LEU A 337 -23.21 0.81 -36.74
C LEU A 337 -23.53 -0.54 -37.38
N GLY A 338 -24.80 -0.92 -37.48
CA GLY A 338 -25.23 -2.21 -38.01
C GLY A 338 -24.55 -3.37 -37.28
N GLU A 339 -23.88 -4.25 -38.02
CA GLU A 339 -23.17 -5.40 -37.44
C GLU A 339 -21.99 -5.01 -36.54
N TYR A 340 -21.48 -3.78 -36.61
CA TYR A 340 -20.37 -3.32 -35.78
C TYR A 340 -20.79 -2.77 -34.42
N GLU A 341 -22.09 -2.71 -34.09
CA GLU A 341 -22.55 -2.17 -32.80
C GLU A 341 -22.00 -2.96 -31.61
N ALA A 342 -22.00 -4.30 -31.70
CA ALA A 342 -21.43 -5.15 -30.65
C ALA A 342 -19.92 -4.92 -30.46
N LEU A 343 -19.18 -4.71 -31.56
CA LEU A 343 -17.75 -4.38 -31.53
C LEU A 343 -17.51 -2.99 -30.95
N ALA A 344 -18.30 -1.99 -31.31
CA ALA A 344 -18.19 -0.64 -30.76
C ALA A 344 -18.44 -0.63 -29.25
N LEU A 345 -19.44 -1.38 -28.76
CA LEU A 345 -19.67 -1.57 -27.32
C LEU A 345 -18.49 -2.27 -26.64
N ASN A 346 -17.94 -3.32 -27.25
CA ASN A 346 -16.76 -4.00 -26.73
C ASN A 346 -15.54 -3.06 -26.58
N LEU A 347 -15.30 -2.21 -27.59
CA LEU A 347 -14.20 -1.27 -27.61
C LEU A 347 -14.42 -0.11 -26.63
N ARG A 348 -15.61 0.48 -26.60
CA ARG A 348 -15.94 1.51 -25.58
C ARG A 348 -15.80 0.93 -24.17
N ALA A 349 -16.35 -0.25 -23.91
CA ALA A 349 -16.20 -0.93 -22.62
C ALA A 349 -14.74 -1.09 -22.22
N THR A 350 -13.86 -1.39 -23.19
CA THR A 350 -12.43 -1.53 -22.93
C THR A 350 -11.81 -0.22 -22.43
N PHE A 351 -12.11 0.91 -23.07
CA PHE A 351 -11.57 2.21 -22.67
C PHE A 351 -12.24 2.75 -21.40
N THR A 352 -13.55 2.58 -21.25
CA THR A 352 -14.29 2.91 -20.01
C THR A 352 -13.76 2.11 -18.81
N TYR A 353 -13.38 0.85 -19.03
CA TYR A 353 -12.70 0.05 -18.03
C TYR A 353 -11.32 0.64 -17.67
N LEU A 354 -10.50 0.95 -18.68
CA LEU A 354 -9.17 1.54 -18.47
C LEU A 354 -9.23 2.89 -17.73
N GLU A 355 -10.28 3.68 -17.94
CA GLU A 355 -10.58 4.91 -17.17
C GLU A 355 -10.97 4.66 -15.70
N GLY A 356 -11.10 3.39 -15.29
CA GLY A 356 -11.43 2.98 -13.91
C GLY A 356 -12.93 2.78 -13.65
N ASN A 357 -13.77 2.70 -14.67
CA ASN A 357 -15.22 2.51 -14.53
C ASN A 357 -15.67 1.10 -14.95
N ALA A 358 -15.33 0.11 -14.13
CA ALA A 358 -15.65 -1.30 -14.38
C ALA A 358 -17.17 -1.57 -14.48
N GLN A 359 -17.99 -0.88 -13.69
CA GLN A 359 -19.44 -1.07 -13.71
C GLN A 359 -20.07 -0.59 -15.03
N ALA A 360 -19.67 0.57 -15.55
CA ALA A 360 -20.16 1.05 -16.84
C ALA A 360 -19.67 0.16 -17.98
N ALA A 361 -18.41 -0.26 -17.95
CA ALA A 361 -17.86 -1.20 -18.94
C ALA A 361 -18.61 -2.55 -18.96
N LEU A 362 -19.04 -3.04 -17.80
CA LEU A 362 -19.82 -4.29 -17.70
C LEU A 362 -21.19 -4.18 -18.39
N LEU A 363 -21.86 -3.03 -18.30
CA LEU A 363 -23.14 -2.81 -18.99
C LEU A 363 -23.00 -2.90 -20.51
N ASP A 364 -21.92 -2.33 -21.05
CA ASP A 364 -21.62 -2.38 -22.47
C ASP A 364 -21.29 -3.79 -22.94
N LEU A 365 -20.51 -4.54 -22.17
CA LEU A 365 -20.18 -5.93 -22.50
C LEU A 365 -21.40 -6.84 -22.43
N ASN A 366 -22.32 -6.61 -21.48
CA ASN A 366 -23.61 -7.31 -21.45
C ASN A 366 -24.40 -7.08 -22.74
N LYS A 367 -24.54 -5.82 -23.15
CA LYS A 367 -25.23 -5.50 -24.41
C LYS A 367 -24.48 -6.06 -25.63
N SER A 368 -23.14 -6.03 -25.62
CA SER A 368 -22.30 -6.57 -26.70
C SER A 368 -22.54 -8.06 -26.93
N VAL A 369 -22.55 -8.88 -25.86
CA VAL A 369 -22.80 -10.33 -26.00
C VAL A 369 -24.24 -10.65 -26.38
N GLU A 370 -25.21 -9.81 -25.99
CA GLU A 370 -26.61 -9.97 -26.41
C GLU A 370 -26.79 -9.70 -27.91
N LEU A 371 -26.12 -8.66 -28.43
CA LEU A 371 -26.18 -8.30 -29.84
C LEU A 371 -25.41 -9.26 -30.74
N GLN A 372 -24.24 -9.73 -30.28
CA GLN A 372 -23.42 -10.67 -31.04
C GLN A 372 -22.84 -11.76 -30.13
N PRO A 373 -23.59 -12.85 -29.88
CA PRO A 373 -23.11 -13.96 -29.07
C PRO A 373 -21.86 -14.64 -29.64
N SER A 374 -21.56 -14.50 -30.93
CA SER A 374 -20.34 -15.05 -31.52
C SER A 374 -19.08 -14.20 -31.27
N LEU A 375 -19.21 -12.99 -30.69
CA LEU A 375 -18.07 -12.11 -30.40
C LEU A 375 -17.38 -12.55 -29.10
N VAL A 376 -16.52 -13.57 -29.23
CA VAL A 376 -15.77 -14.22 -28.13
C VAL A 376 -15.05 -13.23 -27.22
N GLN A 377 -14.47 -12.18 -27.81
CA GLN A 377 -13.72 -11.15 -27.10
C GLN A 377 -14.58 -10.40 -26.06
N SER A 378 -15.90 -10.32 -26.25
CA SER A 378 -16.79 -9.70 -25.26
C SER A 378 -16.94 -10.55 -24.01
N TYR A 379 -17.00 -11.87 -24.14
CA TYR A 379 -17.02 -12.77 -22.98
C TYR A 379 -15.68 -12.75 -22.25
N ILE A 380 -14.55 -12.78 -22.96
CA ILE A 380 -13.21 -12.72 -22.34
C ILE A 380 -13.07 -11.44 -21.50
N LYS A 381 -13.40 -10.28 -22.07
CA LYS A 381 -13.31 -9.00 -21.35
C LYS A 381 -14.31 -8.94 -20.19
N ARG A 382 -15.51 -9.50 -20.36
CA ARG A 382 -16.52 -9.54 -19.30
C ARG A 382 -16.11 -10.44 -18.14
N ALA A 383 -15.49 -11.58 -18.43
CA ALA A 383 -14.92 -12.47 -17.42
C ALA A 383 -13.85 -11.75 -16.58
N SER A 384 -12.96 -10.99 -17.22
CA SER A 384 -11.96 -10.17 -16.54
C SER A 384 -12.59 -9.13 -15.61
N LEU A 385 -13.65 -8.44 -16.04
CA LEU A 385 -14.38 -7.50 -15.18
C LEU A 385 -15.09 -8.20 -14.02
N HIS A 386 -15.69 -9.37 -14.26
CA HIS A 386 -16.31 -10.15 -13.19
C HIS A 386 -15.29 -10.55 -12.13
N LEU A 387 -14.08 -10.95 -12.53
CA LEU A 387 -12.99 -11.26 -11.61
C LEU A 387 -12.60 -10.04 -10.75
N GLU A 388 -12.47 -8.87 -11.38
CA GLU A 388 -12.19 -7.62 -10.67
C GLU A 388 -13.29 -7.27 -9.66
N LEU A 389 -14.55 -7.52 -10.00
CA LEU A 389 -15.67 -7.30 -9.09
C LEU A 389 -15.83 -8.43 -8.04
N GLY A 390 -14.91 -9.40 -8.01
CA GLY A 390 -14.92 -10.54 -7.08
C GLY A 390 -15.91 -11.66 -7.45
N ASN A 391 -16.55 -11.58 -8.61
CA ASN A 391 -17.56 -12.50 -9.11
C ASN A 391 -16.94 -13.66 -9.90
N LYS A 392 -16.22 -14.55 -9.20
CA LYS A 392 -15.44 -15.63 -9.82
C LYS A 392 -16.27 -16.63 -10.63
N ASP A 393 -17.45 -16.98 -10.12
CA ASP A 393 -18.32 -17.95 -10.80
C ASP A 393 -18.82 -17.39 -12.15
N ALA A 394 -19.22 -16.11 -12.17
CA ALA A 394 -19.63 -15.44 -13.41
C ALA A 394 -18.47 -15.35 -14.43
N ALA A 395 -17.24 -15.14 -13.96
CA ALA A 395 -16.07 -15.15 -14.83
C ALA A 395 -15.81 -16.54 -15.44
N ALA A 396 -15.98 -17.61 -14.66
CA ALA A 396 -15.85 -18.98 -15.16
C ALA A 396 -16.95 -19.32 -16.19
N ASP A 397 -18.20 -18.92 -15.91
CA ASP A 397 -19.33 -19.10 -16.83
C ASP A 397 -19.08 -18.40 -18.19
N ASP A 398 -18.53 -17.17 -18.16
CA ASP A 398 -18.17 -16.44 -19.38
C ASP A 398 -17.11 -17.15 -20.22
N PHE A 399 -16.10 -17.75 -19.59
CA PHE A 399 -15.10 -18.53 -20.32
C PHE A 399 -15.70 -19.80 -20.95
N GLU A 400 -16.62 -20.48 -20.26
CA GLU A 400 -17.31 -21.65 -20.83
C GLU A 400 -18.24 -21.26 -22.00
N LEU A 401 -18.91 -20.11 -21.91
CA LEU A 401 -19.67 -19.53 -23.03
C LEU A 401 -18.75 -19.18 -24.20
N ALA A 402 -17.60 -18.55 -23.94
CA ALA A 402 -16.61 -18.22 -24.95
C ALA A 402 -16.13 -19.49 -25.70
N ILE A 403 -15.84 -20.58 -24.97
CA ILE A 403 -15.45 -21.88 -25.55
C ILE A 403 -16.57 -22.49 -26.39
N THR A 404 -17.82 -22.35 -25.94
CA THR A 404 -18.99 -22.83 -26.70
C THR A 404 -19.11 -22.13 -28.04
N HIS A 405 -18.80 -20.84 -28.10
CA HIS A 405 -18.86 -20.05 -29.34
C HIS A 405 -17.65 -20.25 -30.25
N ASN A 406 -16.43 -20.33 -29.70
CA ASN A 406 -15.23 -20.62 -30.48
C ASN A 406 -14.13 -21.28 -29.64
N LYS A 407 -14.15 -22.60 -29.55
CA LYS A 407 -13.13 -23.39 -28.81
C LYS A 407 -11.71 -23.27 -29.37
N ASP A 408 -11.53 -22.73 -30.57
CA ASP A 408 -10.23 -22.63 -31.25
C ASP A 408 -9.65 -21.20 -31.15
N ASP A 409 -10.33 -20.27 -30.46
CA ASP A 409 -9.77 -18.96 -30.12
C ASP A 409 -8.72 -19.10 -29.00
N PRO A 410 -7.44 -18.80 -29.26
CA PRO A 410 -6.38 -18.96 -28.28
C PRO A 410 -6.40 -17.92 -27.16
N ASP A 411 -7.09 -16.77 -27.33
CA ASP A 411 -7.19 -15.74 -26.28
C ASP A 411 -8.03 -16.24 -25.10
N ILE A 412 -9.04 -17.10 -25.34
CA ILE A 412 -9.86 -17.70 -24.28
C ILE A 412 -8.96 -18.40 -23.26
N TYR A 413 -8.09 -19.29 -23.74
CA TYR A 413 -7.21 -20.07 -22.88
C TYR A 413 -6.12 -19.21 -22.25
N TYR A 414 -5.61 -18.21 -22.97
CA TYR A 414 -4.62 -17.29 -22.41
C TYR A 414 -5.18 -16.51 -21.20
N HIS A 415 -6.38 -15.95 -21.32
CA HIS A 415 -7.01 -15.19 -20.24
C HIS A 415 -7.61 -16.07 -19.14
N ARG A 416 -8.15 -17.25 -19.47
CA ARG A 416 -8.58 -18.22 -18.45
C ARG A 416 -7.40 -18.76 -17.63
N ALA A 417 -6.24 -18.96 -18.27
CA ALA A 417 -5.01 -19.31 -17.54
C ALA A 417 -4.62 -18.22 -16.54
N GLN A 418 -4.80 -16.94 -16.86
CA GLN A 418 -4.55 -15.84 -15.93
C GLN A 418 -5.49 -15.89 -14.73
N LEU A 419 -6.78 -16.18 -14.94
CA LEU A 419 -7.72 -16.43 -13.86
C LEU A 419 -7.22 -17.56 -12.95
N HIS A 420 -6.89 -18.73 -13.51
CA HIS A 420 -6.34 -19.85 -12.74
C HIS A 420 -5.05 -19.47 -11.99
N PHE A 421 -4.15 -18.74 -12.64
CA PHE A 421 -2.90 -18.28 -12.04
C PHE A 421 -3.16 -17.39 -10.83
N ILE A 422 -4.08 -16.43 -10.96
CA ILE A 422 -4.50 -15.51 -9.90
C ILE A 422 -5.15 -16.28 -8.74
N LEU A 423 -5.92 -17.33 -9.02
CA LEU A 423 -6.52 -18.21 -8.01
C LEU A 423 -5.51 -19.16 -7.33
N GLY A 424 -4.26 -19.19 -7.79
CA GLY A 424 -3.21 -20.11 -7.30
C GLY A 424 -3.33 -21.52 -7.89
N GLU A 425 -4.16 -21.71 -8.91
CA GLU A 425 -4.43 -22.96 -9.61
C GLU A 425 -3.40 -23.18 -10.73
N PHE A 426 -2.12 -23.13 -10.38
CA PHE A 426 -1.01 -23.08 -11.34
C PHE A 426 -0.97 -24.26 -12.32
N ALA A 427 -1.45 -25.44 -11.92
CA ALA A 427 -1.49 -26.60 -12.80
C ALA A 427 -2.51 -26.43 -13.94
N GLU A 428 -3.69 -25.85 -13.66
CA GLU A 428 -4.70 -25.57 -14.69
C GLU A 428 -4.26 -24.38 -15.55
N ALA A 429 -3.66 -23.34 -14.94
CA ALA A 429 -3.06 -22.24 -15.68
C ALA A 429 -2.01 -22.72 -16.69
N ALA A 430 -1.11 -23.63 -16.29
CA ALA A 430 -0.10 -24.18 -17.18
C ALA A 430 -0.71 -24.97 -18.35
N LYS A 431 -1.80 -25.72 -18.12
CA LYS A 431 -2.52 -26.44 -19.20
C LYS A 431 -3.13 -25.46 -20.20
N ASP A 432 -3.78 -24.41 -19.72
CA ASP A 432 -4.42 -23.42 -20.57
C ASP A 432 -3.41 -22.56 -21.33
N TYR A 433 -2.30 -22.15 -20.71
CA TYR A 433 -1.21 -21.50 -21.45
C TYR A 433 -0.63 -22.41 -22.52
N GLN A 434 -0.45 -23.70 -22.23
CA GLN A 434 -0.01 -24.66 -23.24
C GLN A 434 -1.03 -24.80 -24.37
N LYS A 435 -2.34 -24.85 -24.06
CA LYS A 435 -3.41 -24.90 -25.07
C LYS A 435 -3.44 -23.64 -25.94
N SER A 436 -3.21 -22.46 -25.36
CA SER A 436 -3.07 -21.20 -26.11
C SER A 436 -1.86 -21.24 -27.05
N ILE A 437 -0.72 -21.76 -26.60
CA ILE A 437 0.48 -21.95 -27.44
C ILE A 437 0.21 -22.96 -28.57
N ASP A 438 -0.52 -24.04 -28.30
CA ASP A 438 -0.80 -25.08 -29.29
C ASP A 438 -1.69 -24.55 -30.42
N LEU A 439 -2.62 -23.63 -30.10
CA LEU A 439 -3.50 -22.96 -31.05
C LEU A 439 -2.79 -21.82 -31.80
N ASP A 440 -1.95 -21.04 -31.12
CA ASP A 440 -1.11 -20.02 -31.73
C ASP A 440 0.26 -19.93 -31.05
N ARG A 441 1.28 -20.41 -31.77
CA ARG A 441 2.67 -20.44 -31.30
C ARG A 441 3.37 -19.10 -31.40
N THR A 442 2.83 -18.12 -32.12
CA THR A 442 3.46 -16.83 -32.40
C THR A 442 3.20 -15.80 -31.30
N PHE A 443 2.25 -16.08 -30.40
CA PHE A 443 1.94 -15.19 -29.29
C PHE A 443 2.89 -15.39 -28.11
N ILE A 444 3.88 -14.50 -28.02
CA ILE A 444 4.98 -14.56 -27.05
C ILE A 444 4.51 -14.63 -25.58
N TYR A 445 3.43 -13.92 -25.24
CA TYR A 445 2.96 -13.82 -23.86
C TYR A 445 2.50 -15.17 -23.29
N SER A 446 1.93 -16.06 -24.11
CA SER A 446 1.58 -17.40 -23.63
C SER A 446 2.81 -18.23 -23.24
N HIS A 447 3.92 -18.10 -23.96
CA HIS A 447 5.18 -18.76 -23.62
C HIS A 447 5.83 -18.19 -22.37
N ILE A 448 5.84 -16.86 -22.23
CA ILE A 448 6.34 -16.17 -21.03
C ILE A 448 5.55 -16.61 -19.81
N GLN A 449 4.21 -16.53 -19.87
CA GLN A 449 3.36 -16.84 -18.74
C GLN A 449 3.38 -18.33 -18.38
N LEU A 450 3.57 -19.23 -19.35
CA LEU A 450 3.86 -20.64 -19.05
C LEU A 450 5.17 -20.79 -18.25
N GLY A 451 6.24 -20.10 -18.64
CA GLY A 451 7.52 -20.11 -17.93
C GLY A 451 7.38 -19.59 -16.49
N VAL A 452 6.68 -18.47 -16.30
CA VAL A 452 6.38 -17.90 -14.98
C VAL A 452 5.55 -18.86 -14.14
N THR A 453 4.53 -19.49 -14.72
CA THR A 453 3.67 -20.48 -14.03
C THR A 453 4.47 -21.69 -13.59
N GLN A 454 5.33 -22.24 -14.44
CA GLN A 454 6.24 -23.34 -14.09
C GLN A 454 7.18 -22.95 -12.94
N TYR A 455 7.66 -21.70 -12.94
CA TYR A 455 8.49 -21.20 -11.87
C TYR A 455 7.74 -21.12 -10.53
N LYS A 456 6.50 -20.59 -10.53
CA LYS A 456 5.62 -20.55 -9.35
C LYS A 456 5.25 -21.94 -8.83
N MET A 457 5.20 -22.95 -9.69
CA MET A 457 5.08 -24.36 -9.28
C MET A 457 6.35 -24.94 -8.64
N GLY A 458 7.43 -24.16 -8.52
CA GLY A 458 8.75 -24.60 -8.04
C GLY A 458 9.56 -25.37 -9.10
N SER A 459 9.09 -25.44 -10.34
CA SER A 459 9.74 -26.17 -11.44
C SER A 459 10.77 -25.29 -12.16
N VAL A 460 11.79 -24.84 -11.42
CA VAL A 460 12.80 -23.86 -11.91
C VAL A 460 13.48 -24.31 -13.20
N ALA A 461 13.89 -25.58 -13.29
CA ALA A 461 14.55 -26.10 -14.49
C ALA A 461 13.64 -26.04 -15.74
N SER A 462 12.35 -26.36 -15.57
CA SER A 462 11.35 -26.27 -16.64
C SER A 462 11.12 -24.83 -17.06
N ALA A 463 10.98 -23.91 -16.10
CA ALA A 463 10.83 -22.48 -16.37
C ALA A 463 12.02 -21.93 -17.17
N MET A 464 13.25 -22.21 -16.73
CA MET A 464 14.46 -21.80 -17.44
C MET A 464 14.56 -22.38 -18.85
N ALA A 465 14.17 -23.65 -19.04
CA ALA A 465 14.12 -24.27 -20.37
C ALA A 465 13.08 -23.58 -21.26
N THR A 466 11.91 -23.24 -20.71
CA THR A 466 10.87 -22.49 -21.42
C THR A 466 11.36 -21.11 -21.84
N PHE A 467 11.94 -20.32 -20.93
CA PHE A 467 12.50 -19.00 -21.28
C PHE A 467 13.62 -19.07 -22.32
N ARG A 468 14.52 -20.05 -22.24
CA ARG A 468 15.55 -20.25 -23.27
C ARG A 468 14.95 -20.57 -24.65
N ARG A 469 13.88 -21.38 -24.70
CA ARG A 469 13.15 -21.63 -25.95
C ARG A 469 12.46 -20.36 -26.45
N SER A 470 11.84 -19.58 -25.56
CA SER A 470 11.21 -18.31 -25.92
C SER A 470 12.24 -17.34 -26.51
N VAL A 471 13.39 -17.15 -25.87
CA VAL A 471 14.45 -16.27 -26.41
C VAL A 471 14.90 -16.73 -27.80
N LYS A 472 15.00 -18.04 -28.04
CA LYS A 472 15.36 -18.59 -29.35
C LYS A 472 14.27 -18.38 -30.41
N ASN A 473 13.01 -18.53 -30.05
CA ASN A 473 11.89 -18.45 -30.99
C ASN A 473 11.43 -17.01 -31.27
N PHE A 474 11.75 -16.09 -30.36
CA PHE A 474 11.32 -14.68 -30.37
C PHE A 474 12.53 -13.75 -30.23
N GLU A 475 13.63 -14.07 -30.93
CA GLU A 475 14.91 -13.40 -30.76
C GLU A 475 14.88 -11.90 -31.07
N GLU A 476 13.89 -11.45 -31.86
CA GLU A 476 13.66 -10.05 -32.24
C GLU A 476 12.62 -9.32 -31.37
N VAL A 477 12.07 -9.96 -30.35
CA VAL A 477 11.06 -9.37 -29.45
C VAL A 477 11.73 -8.90 -28.15
N PRO A 478 11.78 -7.59 -27.83
CA PRO A 478 12.44 -7.09 -26.62
C PRO A 478 11.88 -7.67 -25.32
N ASP A 479 10.56 -7.89 -25.26
CA ASP A 479 9.85 -8.37 -24.09
C ASP A 479 10.41 -9.70 -23.56
N VAL A 480 10.79 -10.63 -24.45
CA VAL A 480 11.31 -11.95 -24.02
C VAL A 480 12.59 -11.82 -23.20
N TYR A 481 13.43 -10.83 -23.52
CA TYR A 481 14.65 -10.54 -22.77
C TYR A 481 14.31 -9.85 -21.45
N ASN A 482 13.38 -8.90 -21.43
CA ASN A 482 12.95 -8.27 -20.18
C ASN A 482 12.41 -9.30 -19.18
N TYR A 483 11.46 -10.15 -19.59
CA TYR A 483 10.89 -11.16 -18.69
C TYR A 483 11.90 -12.24 -18.29
N TYR A 484 12.84 -12.60 -19.17
CA TYR A 484 13.91 -13.51 -18.79
C TYR A 484 14.88 -12.87 -17.77
N GLY A 485 15.18 -11.58 -17.94
CA GLY A 485 15.94 -10.79 -16.98
C GLY A 485 15.26 -10.72 -15.61
N GLU A 486 13.93 -10.56 -15.55
CA GLU A 486 13.18 -10.58 -14.29
C GLU A 486 13.31 -11.93 -13.57
N LEU A 487 13.19 -13.04 -14.30
CA LEU A 487 13.38 -14.37 -13.73
C LEU A 487 14.82 -14.58 -13.19
N LEU A 488 15.81 -14.07 -13.91
CA LEU A 488 17.22 -14.14 -13.50
C LEU A 488 17.50 -13.27 -12.28
N LEU A 489 16.92 -12.06 -12.24
CA LEU A 489 17.01 -11.14 -11.11
C LEU A 489 16.48 -11.80 -9.83
N ASP A 490 15.34 -12.46 -9.94
CA ASP A 490 14.75 -13.18 -8.81
C ASP A 490 15.62 -14.36 -8.34
N GLN A 491 16.26 -15.06 -9.26
CA GLN A 491 17.26 -16.08 -8.93
C GLN A 491 18.59 -15.49 -8.39
N GLN A 492 18.64 -14.17 -8.16
CA GLN A 492 19.82 -13.42 -7.75
C GLN A 492 21.00 -13.53 -8.74
N ASN A 493 20.70 -13.89 -9.99
CA ASN A 493 21.67 -13.89 -11.07
C ASN A 493 21.74 -12.49 -11.71
N PHE A 494 22.22 -11.53 -10.91
CA PHE A 494 22.18 -10.11 -11.24
C PHE A 494 22.94 -9.77 -12.53
N SER A 495 24.08 -10.43 -12.79
CA SER A 495 24.90 -10.15 -13.98
C SER A 495 24.15 -10.51 -15.26
N GLU A 496 23.63 -11.74 -15.35
CA GLU A 496 22.88 -12.16 -16.54
C GLU A 496 21.56 -11.38 -16.66
N ALA A 497 20.90 -11.06 -15.55
CA ALA A 497 19.69 -10.24 -15.57
C ALA A 497 19.94 -8.86 -16.20
N ILE A 498 21.01 -8.17 -15.79
CA ILE A 498 21.40 -6.87 -16.35
C ILE A 498 21.70 -6.99 -17.84
N GLU A 499 22.40 -8.05 -18.29
CA GLU A 499 22.65 -8.28 -19.72
C GLU A 499 21.34 -8.44 -20.52
N LYS A 500 20.34 -9.13 -19.95
CA LYS A 500 19.03 -9.26 -20.61
C LYS A 500 18.27 -7.94 -20.66
N PHE A 501 18.28 -7.15 -19.59
CA PHE A 501 17.67 -5.82 -19.60
C PHE A 501 18.36 -4.89 -20.59
N ASP A 502 19.69 -4.89 -20.66
CA ASP A 502 20.44 -4.10 -21.64
C ASP A 502 20.10 -4.49 -23.07
N LYS A 503 19.94 -5.80 -23.33
CA LYS A 503 19.53 -6.27 -24.65
C LYS A 503 18.12 -5.79 -25.01
N ALA A 504 17.16 -5.88 -24.08
CA ALA A 504 15.80 -5.37 -24.29
C ALA A 504 15.81 -3.86 -24.60
N VAL A 505 16.56 -3.06 -23.82
CA VAL A 505 16.68 -1.61 -24.04
C VAL A 505 17.29 -1.28 -25.41
N GLU A 506 18.33 -2.01 -25.82
CA GLU A 506 18.97 -1.83 -27.12
C GLU A 506 17.97 -2.07 -28.27
N MET A 507 17.19 -3.15 -28.18
CA MET A 507 16.21 -3.52 -29.21
C MET A 507 15.03 -2.54 -29.29
N GLU A 508 14.54 -2.07 -28.14
CA GLU A 508 13.49 -1.03 -28.11
C GLU A 508 13.96 0.27 -28.79
N LYS A 509 15.21 0.69 -28.54
CA LYS A 509 15.78 1.89 -29.20
C LYS A 509 15.88 1.75 -30.72
N GLN A 510 16.17 0.56 -31.21
CA GLN A 510 16.28 0.29 -32.64
C GLN A 510 14.91 0.20 -33.33
N SER A 511 13.91 -0.35 -32.64
CA SER A 511 12.59 -0.60 -33.20
C SER A 511 11.60 0.56 -33.06
N LYS A 512 11.67 1.33 -31.95
CA LYS A 512 10.65 2.34 -31.59
C LYS A 512 11.28 3.54 -30.86
N PRO A 513 11.99 4.44 -31.55
CA PRO A 513 12.71 5.54 -30.89
C PRO A 513 11.82 6.51 -30.08
N MET A 514 10.51 6.56 -30.36
CA MET A 514 9.53 7.44 -29.68
C MET A 514 8.53 6.69 -28.77
N GLY A 515 8.65 5.36 -28.63
CA GLY A 515 7.70 4.50 -27.90
C GLY A 515 8.39 3.36 -27.17
N ILE A 516 9.58 3.62 -26.64
CA ILE A 516 10.42 2.66 -25.91
C ILE A 516 9.65 2.15 -24.68
N ASN A 517 9.50 0.84 -24.55
CA ASN A 517 9.07 0.24 -23.29
C ASN A 517 10.09 0.60 -22.18
N VAL A 518 9.64 1.31 -21.15
CA VAL A 518 10.51 1.81 -20.07
C VAL A 518 10.81 0.77 -18.99
N LEU A 519 10.07 -0.35 -18.95
CA LEU A 519 10.21 -1.38 -17.91
C LEU A 519 11.62 -1.98 -17.80
N PRO A 520 12.33 -2.29 -18.90
CA PRO A 520 13.70 -2.82 -18.80
C PRO A 520 14.68 -1.85 -18.11
N LEU A 521 14.49 -0.53 -18.25
CA LEU A 521 15.31 0.46 -17.54
C LEU A 521 15.07 0.40 -16.03
N ILE A 522 13.81 0.27 -15.62
CA ILE A 522 13.41 0.18 -14.21
C ILE A 522 13.90 -1.13 -13.60
N ASN A 523 13.72 -2.25 -14.30
CA ASN A 523 14.20 -3.56 -13.86
C ASN A 523 15.72 -3.60 -13.72
N LYS A 524 16.46 -2.95 -14.64
CA LYS A 524 17.90 -2.76 -14.52
C LYS A 524 18.26 -1.91 -13.29
N ALA A 525 17.51 -0.84 -13.02
CA ALA A 525 17.71 0.00 -11.84
C ALA A 525 17.58 -0.83 -10.54
N LEU A 526 16.54 -1.66 -10.46
CA LEU A 526 16.32 -2.58 -9.34
C LEU A 526 17.45 -3.60 -9.21
N ALA A 527 17.90 -4.19 -10.32
CA ALA A 527 19.00 -5.16 -10.31
C ALA A 527 20.32 -4.56 -9.80
N LEU A 528 20.68 -3.35 -10.26
CA LEU A 528 21.88 -2.64 -9.83
C LEU A 528 21.80 -2.22 -8.36
N PHE A 529 20.64 -1.75 -7.94
CA PHE A 529 20.38 -1.39 -6.56
C PHE A 529 20.48 -2.62 -5.63
N GLN A 530 19.84 -3.74 -5.96
CA GLN A 530 19.89 -4.96 -5.14
C GLN A 530 21.27 -5.59 -5.10
N TRP A 531 22.00 -5.58 -6.22
CA TRP A 531 23.31 -6.23 -6.30
C TRP A 531 24.42 -5.41 -5.63
N LYS A 532 24.48 -4.11 -5.93
CA LYS A 532 25.63 -3.25 -5.59
C LYS A 532 25.30 -2.10 -4.66
N HIS A 533 24.03 -1.93 -4.28
CA HIS A 533 23.53 -0.70 -3.64
C HIS A 533 23.91 0.56 -4.43
N ASP A 534 23.93 0.47 -5.77
CA ASP A 534 24.26 1.59 -6.64
C ASP A 534 23.04 2.50 -6.82
N PHE A 535 22.81 3.32 -5.81
CA PHE A 535 21.71 4.29 -5.78
C PHE A 535 21.78 5.28 -6.93
N GLN A 536 22.98 5.74 -7.29
CA GLN A 536 23.15 6.79 -8.28
C GLN A 536 22.73 6.32 -9.66
N GLU A 537 23.19 5.14 -10.09
CA GLU A 537 22.80 4.63 -11.41
C GLU A 537 21.35 4.15 -11.43
N ALA A 538 20.82 3.61 -10.32
CA ALA A 538 19.41 3.28 -10.20
C ALA A 538 18.50 4.52 -10.34
N GLU A 539 18.84 5.63 -9.69
CA GLU A 539 18.15 6.92 -9.86
C GLU A 539 18.23 7.41 -11.31
N ASN A 540 19.42 7.38 -11.92
CA ASN A 540 19.62 7.82 -13.31
C ASN A 540 18.74 7.03 -14.29
N LEU A 541 18.60 5.72 -14.09
CA LEU A 541 17.76 4.85 -14.92
C LEU A 541 16.27 5.15 -14.73
N CYS A 542 15.82 5.35 -13.49
CA CYS A 542 14.44 5.76 -13.20
C CYS A 542 14.13 7.14 -13.81
N GLN A 543 15.07 8.08 -13.76
CA GLN A 543 14.91 9.40 -14.37
C GLN A 543 14.83 9.30 -15.90
N LYS A 544 15.65 8.46 -16.54
CA LYS A 544 15.55 8.18 -17.99
C LYS A 544 14.18 7.59 -18.34
N ALA A 545 13.67 6.66 -17.54
CA ALA A 545 12.33 6.10 -17.72
C ALA A 545 11.26 7.19 -17.65
N LEU A 546 11.31 8.09 -16.67
CA LEU A 546 10.35 9.20 -16.51
C LEU A 546 10.46 10.31 -17.55
N ILE A 547 11.59 10.43 -18.26
CA ILE A 547 11.73 11.32 -19.41
C ILE A 547 10.96 10.74 -20.62
N ILE A 548 10.96 9.42 -20.77
CA ILE A 548 10.30 8.71 -21.88
C ILE A 548 8.81 8.57 -21.60
N ASP A 549 8.45 8.10 -20.41
CA ASP A 549 7.07 7.98 -19.93
C ASP A 549 6.91 8.70 -18.58
N PRO A 550 6.50 9.98 -18.59
CA PRO A 550 6.27 10.76 -17.38
C PRO A 550 5.15 10.21 -16.48
N GLU A 551 4.28 9.36 -17.00
CA GLU A 551 3.14 8.79 -16.25
C GLU A 551 3.41 7.35 -15.80
N CYS A 552 4.65 6.85 -15.94
CA CYS A 552 5.03 5.53 -15.47
C CYS A 552 5.03 5.47 -13.92
N ASP A 553 3.95 4.92 -13.37
CA ASP A 553 3.73 4.70 -11.95
C ASP A 553 4.83 3.85 -11.30
N ILE A 554 5.31 2.80 -11.98
CA ILE A 554 6.39 1.94 -11.48
C ILE A 554 7.70 2.72 -11.32
N ALA A 555 8.03 3.60 -12.28
CA ALA A 555 9.23 4.43 -12.19
C ALA A 555 9.12 5.46 -11.07
N VAL A 556 7.95 6.10 -10.91
CA VAL A 556 7.68 7.05 -9.82
C VAL A 556 7.78 6.37 -8.46
N GLY A 557 7.17 5.19 -8.28
CA GLY A 557 7.23 4.42 -7.03
C GLY A 557 8.64 3.95 -6.69
N THR A 558 9.38 3.46 -7.69
CA THR A 558 10.78 3.03 -7.52
C THR A 558 11.67 4.22 -7.12
N MET A 559 11.51 5.37 -7.77
CA MET A 559 12.24 6.60 -7.43
C MET A 559 11.93 7.05 -6.00
N ALA A 560 10.66 7.04 -5.59
CA ALA A 560 10.25 7.40 -4.22
C ALA A 560 10.98 6.53 -3.17
N GLN A 561 11.05 5.22 -3.40
CA GLN A 561 11.71 4.27 -2.50
C GLN A 561 13.23 4.49 -2.45
N LEU A 562 13.88 4.65 -3.60
CA LEU A 562 15.33 4.91 -3.68
C LEU A 562 15.70 6.19 -2.93
N LEU A 563 14.94 7.27 -3.11
CA LEU A 563 15.14 8.55 -2.44
C LEU A 563 14.92 8.43 -0.92
N LEU A 564 13.88 7.69 -0.51
CA LEU A 564 13.57 7.49 0.91
C LEU A 564 14.71 6.74 1.62
N GLN A 565 15.24 5.69 1.02
CA GLN A 565 16.35 4.91 1.59
C GLN A 565 17.66 5.69 1.71
N GLN A 566 17.88 6.67 0.84
CA GLN A 566 19.01 7.61 0.94
C GLN A 566 18.80 8.72 1.96
N GLY A 567 17.64 8.77 2.63
CA GLY A 567 17.30 9.86 3.53
C GLY A 567 16.98 11.18 2.80
N LYS A 568 16.78 11.16 1.47
CA LYS A 568 16.30 12.32 0.68
C LYS A 568 14.79 12.49 0.85
N VAL A 569 14.32 12.58 2.10
CA VAL A 569 12.91 12.46 2.51
C VAL A 569 12.01 13.48 1.82
N SER A 570 12.44 14.75 1.67
CA SER A 570 11.66 15.78 0.98
C SER A 570 11.47 15.52 -0.51
N GLN A 571 12.43 14.85 -1.17
CA GLN A 571 12.29 14.46 -2.57
C GLN A 571 11.41 13.21 -2.69
N ALA A 572 11.59 12.23 -1.79
CA ALA A 572 10.76 11.04 -1.73
C ALA A 572 9.27 11.38 -1.56
N LEU A 573 8.94 12.35 -0.70
CA LEU A 573 7.58 12.82 -0.48
C LEU A 573 6.92 13.28 -1.80
N LYS A 574 7.63 14.09 -2.61
CA LYS A 574 7.11 14.56 -3.91
C LYS A 574 6.77 13.40 -4.85
N TYR A 575 7.59 12.35 -4.85
CA TYR A 575 7.33 11.17 -5.67
C TYR A 575 6.21 10.28 -5.10
N PHE A 576 6.04 10.18 -3.77
CA PHE A 576 4.89 9.49 -3.19
C PHE A 576 3.56 10.20 -3.45
N GLU A 577 3.54 11.54 -3.37
CA GLU A 577 2.37 12.35 -3.76
C GLU A 577 2.05 12.13 -5.24
N ARG A 578 3.05 12.18 -6.12
CA ARG A 578 2.88 11.86 -7.54
C ARG A 578 2.41 10.41 -7.77
N ALA A 579 2.88 9.45 -6.98
CA ALA A 579 2.41 8.06 -7.07
C ALA A 579 0.91 7.96 -6.75
N ALA A 580 0.41 8.75 -5.78
CA ALA A 580 -1.01 8.80 -5.48
C ALA A 580 -1.84 9.42 -6.61
N GLU A 581 -1.29 10.42 -7.31
CA GLU A 581 -1.95 11.02 -8.49
C GLU A 581 -2.05 10.04 -9.67
N LEU A 582 -1.00 9.23 -9.87
CA LEU A 582 -0.94 8.24 -10.95
C LEU A 582 -1.72 6.96 -10.65
N ALA A 583 -1.87 6.60 -9.37
CA ALA A 583 -2.57 5.41 -8.91
C ALA A 583 -3.99 5.30 -9.50
N ARG A 584 -4.40 4.06 -9.83
CA ARG A 584 -5.58 3.77 -10.66
C ARG A 584 -6.78 3.36 -9.83
N THR A 585 -6.51 2.60 -8.76
CA THR A 585 -7.57 2.14 -7.85
C THR A 585 -7.58 2.95 -6.57
N GLU A 586 -8.75 3.02 -5.92
CA GLU A 586 -8.87 3.64 -4.59
C GLU A 586 -7.87 3.05 -3.60
N ALA A 587 -7.63 1.73 -3.66
CA ALA A 587 -6.66 1.05 -2.81
C ALA A 587 -5.22 1.50 -3.07
N GLU A 588 -4.80 1.61 -4.34
CA GLU A 588 -3.47 2.11 -4.69
C GLU A 588 -3.28 3.56 -4.24
N ILE A 589 -4.30 4.40 -4.41
CA ILE A 589 -4.30 5.80 -3.99
C ILE A 589 -4.13 5.88 -2.46
N ILE A 590 -4.95 5.15 -1.70
CA ILE A 590 -4.88 5.11 -0.23
C ILE A 590 -3.48 4.64 0.23
N ASN A 591 -2.93 3.61 -0.41
CA ASN A 591 -1.60 3.10 -0.09
C ASN A 591 -0.51 4.15 -0.37
N ALA A 592 -0.51 4.77 -1.55
CA ALA A 592 0.46 5.81 -1.91
C ALA A 592 0.38 7.03 -0.99
N ILE A 593 -0.84 7.48 -0.65
CA ILE A 593 -1.04 8.55 0.33
C ILE A 593 -0.52 8.13 1.69
N SER A 594 -0.72 6.89 2.12
CA SER A 594 -0.21 6.41 3.41
C SER A 594 1.32 6.54 3.50
N TYR A 595 2.04 6.21 2.42
CA TYR A 595 3.49 6.46 2.33
C TYR A 595 3.82 7.96 2.34
N ALA A 596 3.06 8.78 1.61
CA ALA A 596 3.25 10.23 1.59
C ALA A 596 3.01 10.85 2.98
N GLU A 597 1.95 10.46 3.69
CA GLU A 597 1.64 10.92 5.04
C GLU A 597 2.71 10.48 6.04
N ALA A 598 3.16 9.23 5.99
CA ALA A 598 4.23 8.75 6.86
C ALA A 598 5.52 9.56 6.62
N THR A 599 5.88 9.78 5.36
CA THR A 599 7.06 10.57 4.96
C THR A 599 6.92 12.05 5.36
N ARG A 600 5.75 12.65 5.17
CA ARG A 600 5.47 14.03 5.59
C ARG A 600 5.53 14.17 7.11
N THR A 601 4.90 13.24 7.83
CA THR A 601 4.94 13.22 9.30
C THR A 601 6.38 13.11 9.80
N GLN A 602 7.22 12.30 9.15
CA GLN A 602 8.64 12.21 9.49
C GLN A 602 9.36 13.56 9.36
N LEU A 603 9.10 14.33 8.29
CA LEU A 603 9.66 15.68 8.12
C LEU A 603 9.14 16.65 9.18
N GLU A 604 7.83 16.66 9.41
CA GLU A 604 7.22 17.55 10.41
C GLU A 604 7.70 17.25 11.82
N VAL A 605 7.97 15.98 12.16
CA VAL A 605 8.60 15.62 13.45
C VAL A 605 10.03 16.15 13.53
N GLN A 606 10.82 16.07 12.45
CA GLN A 606 12.18 16.63 12.45
C GLN A 606 12.18 18.15 12.67
N GLU A 607 11.20 18.85 12.09
CA GLU A 607 11.07 20.31 12.23
C GLU A 607 10.53 20.72 13.60
N LYS A 608 9.44 20.10 14.07
CA LYS A 608 8.76 20.51 15.32
C LYS A 608 9.36 19.87 16.57
N TYR A 609 10.01 18.72 16.44
CA TYR A 609 10.62 17.99 17.56
C TYR A 609 12.06 17.57 17.21
N PRO A 610 13.02 18.51 17.07
CA PRO A 610 14.39 18.19 16.66
C PRO A 610 15.10 17.20 17.58
N GLN A 611 14.75 17.20 18.87
CA GLN A 611 15.24 16.26 19.89
C GLN A 611 14.90 14.81 19.54
N LEU A 612 13.75 14.58 18.88
CA LEU A 612 13.25 13.28 18.47
C LEU A 612 13.79 12.81 17.12
N ALA A 613 14.28 13.75 16.29
CA ALA A 613 14.83 13.45 14.96
C ALA A 613 15.99 12.44 15.01
N ALA A 614 16.86 12.53 16.02
CA ALA A 614 17.98 11.60 16.21
C ALA A 614 17.50 10.19 16.61
N ARG A 615 16.43 10.06 17.40
CA ARG A 615 15.82 8.77 17.77
C ARG A 615 15.21 8.09 16.53
N LEU A 616 14.56 8.88 15.69
CA LEU A 616 14.00 8.49 14.39
C LEU A 616 15.06 7.91 13.44
N GLN A 617 16.22 8.57 13.31
CA GLN A 617 17.32 8.09 12.46
C GLN A 617 17.95 6.78 12.98
N GLY A 618 18.07 6.64 14.32
CA GLY A 618 18.58 5.42 14.95
C GLY A 618 17.64 4.21 14.87
N MET A 619 16.34 4.43 14.60
CA MET A 619 15.33 3.37 14.44
C MET A 619 15.27 2.78 13.03
N GLY A 620 16.13 3.23 12.10
CA GLY A 620 16.45 2.59 10.82
C GLY A 620 15.26 2.06 10.01
N ALA A 621 14.79 2.84 9.02
CA ALA A 621 13.86 2.38 7.97
C ALA A 621 12.51 1.75 8.44
N GLY A 622 12.17 1.83 9.73
CA GLY A 622 10.91 1.32 10.30
C GLY A 622 9.70 2.24 10.13
N PHE A 623 9.84 3.36 9.41
CA PHE A 623 8.77 4.32 9.13
C PHE A 623 7.91 3.96 7.91
N ALA A 624 8.02 2.71 7.42
CA ALA A 624 6.98 2.17 6.56
C ALA A 624 5.68 2.07 7.39
N PRO A 625 4.53 2.51 6.85
CA PRO A 625 3.27 2.36 7.56
C PRO A 625 3.07 0.89 7.96
N PRO A 626 2.50 0.62 9.14
CA PRO A 626 2.15 -0.75 9.50
C PRO A 626 1.24 -1.36 8.41
N PRO A 627 1.41 -2.65 8.08
CA PRO A 627 0.74 -3.31 6.96
C PRO A 627 -0.77 -3.55 7.19
N SER A 628 -1.43 -2.76 8.02
CA SER A 628 -2.80 -2.99 8.52
C SER A 628 -3.86 -2.02 7.99
N LEU A 629 -3.64 -1.32 6.86
CA LEU A 629 -4.61 -0.34 6.33
C LEU A 629 -5.17 -0.63 4.95
#